data_AF-A0A7V9S498-F1
#
_entry.id   AF-A0A7V9S498-F1
#
_cell.length_a   1.000
_cell.length_b   1.000
_cell.length_c   1.000
_cell.angle_alpha   90.00
_cell.angle_beta   90.00
_cell.angle_gamma   90.00
#
_symmetry.space_group_name_H-M   'P 1'
#
loop_
_entity.id
_entity.type
_entity.pdbx_description
1 polymer ?
#
loop_
_entity_poly.entity_id
_entity_poly.type
_entity_poly.pdbx_seq_one_letter_code
_entity_poly.pdbx_strand_id
1 'polypeptide(L)'
;MRTIKTSLFAITAIAFLATATSCKKTVTPKKLDGEWKVTSGKTIYNSTNSGTTTTTTYEFDGEKEKITYSYVGSVPVTNDKTVSFSFDKKAGTYTKVTVATENDKDEDVSFYSRAQNISGNYTYNFEGYFDRIIKEVSTTTEKGTFTITGGTGEIEKNTQIVLTETSNVSDANSTFTYFVAGGSTPLTITDRYEQSYGSGNNYKALEASSSLTSSNTGLSSTATILNVSSLKKGVMEVNFTNSNTYVSGATTTSYTSESNWTLTEQ
;
A
#
# COMPACT_ATOMS: atom_id res chain seq x y z
N MET A 1 14.69 12.31 -15.21
CA MET A 1 13.62 11.40 -14.76
C MET A 1 12.69 12.17 -13.84
N ARG A 2 11.37 12.05 -14.02
CA ARG A 2 10.37 12.74 -13.20
C ARG A 2 10.60 12.42 -11.73
N THR A 3 10.94 13.43 -10.95
CA THR A 3 10.90 13.38 -9.49
C THR A 3 9.46 13.12 -9.09
N ILE A 4 9.15 11.92 -8.57
CA ILE A 4 7.88 11.69 -7.88
C ILE A 4 8.03 12.39 -6.53
N LYS A 5 7.74 13.69 -6.52
CA LYS A 5 7.52 14.44 -5.28
C LYS A 5 6.20 13.96 -4.70
N THR A 6 6.25 13.23 -3.61
CA THR A 6 5.11 12.94 -2.74
C THR A 6 4.68 14.23 -2.07
N SER A 7 3.77 14.96 -2.72
CA SER A 7 3.16 16.17 -2.18
C SER A 7 2.04 15.77 -1.21
N LEU A 8 2.25 16.04 0.07
CA LEU A 8 1.27 15.93 1.15
C LEU A 8 0.26 17.08 1.02
N PHE A 9 -1.03 16.79 0.78
CA PHE A 9 -2.08 17.82 0.72
C PHE A 9 -3.01 17.72 1.92
N ALA A 10 -3.10 18.83 2.66
CA ALA A 10 -4.02 19.05 3.77
C ALA A 10 -5.47 19.16 3.26
N ILE A 11 -6.40 18.50 3.96
CA ILE A 11 -7.82 18.50 3.63
C ILE A 11 -8.59 19.19 4.77
N THR A 12 -9.42 20.16 4.42
CA THR A 12 -10.38 20.81 5.31
C THR A 12 -11.78 20.58 4.77
N ALA A 13 -12.67 19.89 5.50
CA ALA A 13 -14.12 19.99 5.28
C ALA A 13 -15.00 19.38 6.42
N ILE A 14 -15.67 20.29 7.13
CA ILE A 14 -17.09 20.41 7.58
C ILE A 14 -17.98 19.14 7.73
N ALA A 15 -18.63 19.05 8.90
CA ALA A 15 -19.57 18.03 9.34
C ALA A 15 -21.06 18.33 9.03
N PHE A 16 -21.87 17.27 8.86
CA PHE A 16 -23.33 17.32 8.93
C PHE A 16 -23.87 16.32 9.95
N LEU A 17 -24.75 16.80 10.84
CA LEU A 17 -25.49 16.02 11.84
C LEU A 17 -26.86 15.64 11.28
N ALA A 18 -27.23 14.36 11.40
CA ALA A 18 -28.61 13.91 11.23
C ALA A 18 -28.96 12.88 12.32
N THR A 19 -29.97 13.20 13.12
CA THR A 19 -30.56 12.32 14.13
C THR A 19 -31.83 11.67 13.59
N ALA A 20 -32.04 10.37 13.83
CA ALA A 20 -33.37 9.76 13.77
C ALA A 20 -33.49 8.52 14.67
N THR A 21 -34.70 8.37 15.21
CA THR A 21 -35.12 7.56 16.35
C THR A 21 -35.69 6.19 15.96
N SER A 22 -35.37 5.18 16.79
CA SER A 22 -36.22 4.08 17.30
C SER A 22 -36.87 3.05 16.35
N CYS A 23 -36.47 1.78 16.48
CA CYS A 23 -37.37 0.64 16.74
C CYS A 23 -36.59 -0.56 17.32
N LYS A 24 -37.00 -1.08 18.49
CA LYS A 24 -36.32 -2.18 19.22
C LYS A 24 -36.53 -3.52 18.51
N LYS A 25 -35.49 -4.01 17.83
CA LYS A 25 -35.33 -5.42 17.48
C LYS A 25 -34.14 -5.95 18.27
N THR A 26 -34.34 -7.00 19.06
CA THR A 26 -33.26 -7.66 19.81
C THR A 26 -32.41 -8.46 18.82
N VAL A 27 -31.49 -7.78 18.14
CA VAL A 27 -30.38 -8.41 17.42
C VAL A 27 -29.35 -8.70 18.49
N THR A 28 -28.88 -9.95 18.63
CA THR A 28 -27.67 -10.20 19.43
C THR A 28 -26.49 -9.72 18.59
N PRO A 29 -25.93 -8.53 18.85
CA PRO A 29 -24.96 -7.91 17.99
C PRO A 29 -23.60 -8.44 18.42
N LYS A 30 -22.93 -9.18 17.54
CA LYS A 30 -21.48 -9.34 17.69
C LYS A 30 -20.90 -7.95 17.54
N LYS A 31 -20.42 -7.41 18.67
CA LYS A 31 -19.74 -6.12 18.74
C LYS A 31 -18.53 -6.21 17.80
N LEU A 32 -18.26 -5.17 17.02
CA LEU A 32 -16.98 -5.04 16.31
C LEU A 32 -15.89 -4.94 17.37
N ASP A 33 -15.28 -6.07 17.67
CA ASP A 33 -14.29 -6.25 18.72
C ASP A 33 -13.45 -7.47 18.32
N GLY A 34 -12.18 -7.48 18.69
CA GLY A 34 -11.25 -8.55 18.35
C GLY A 34 -10.71 -8.47 16.92
N GLU A 35 -10.21 -9.61 16.44
CA GLU A 35 -9.44 -9.72 15.20
C GLU A 35 -10.34 -10.09 14.02
N TRP A 36 -10.11 -9.42 12.90
CA TRP A 36 -10.83 -9.59 11.64
C TRP A 36 -9.83 -9.65 10.50
N LYS A 37 -9.90 -10.69 9.67
CA LYS A 37 -9.05 -10.81 8.47
C LYS A 37 -9.86 -10.44 7.24
N VAL A 38 -9.29 -9.66 6.32
CA VAL A 38 -9.86 -9.53 4.97
C VAL A 38 -9.60 -10.85 4.24
N THR A 39 -10.66 -11.54 3.84
CA THR A 39 -10.58 -12.87 3.20
C THR A 39 -10.89 -12.83 1.73
N SER A 40 -11.47 -11.74 1.23
CA SER A 40 -11.56 -11.45 -0.19
C SER A 40 -11.88 -9.98 -0.41
N GLY A 41 -11.67 -9.50 -1.63
CA GLY A 41 -12.16 -8.20 -2.00
C GLY A 41 -11.81 -7.80 -3.42
N LYS A 42 -12.40 -6.70 -3.85
CA LYS A 42 -12.09 -6.06 -5.12
C LYS A 42 -12.01 -4.57 -4.91
N THR A 43 -10.95 -3.95 -5.42
CA THR A 43 -10.80 -2.50 -5.46
C THR A 43 -10.57 -2.07 -6.90
N ILE A 44 -11.39 -1.14 -7.38
CA ILE A 44 -11.22 -0.50 -8.69
C ILE A 44 -10.71 0.91 -8.42
N TYR A 45 -9.52 1.20 -8.92
CA TYR A 45 -8.90 2.52 -8.84
C TYR A 45 -8.89 3.17 -10.22
N ASN A 46 -9.45 4.37 -10.31
CA ASN A 46 -9.42 5.19 -11.51
C ASN A 46 -8.57 6.44 -11.25
N SER A 47 -7.67 6.72 -12.18
CA SER A 47 -6.90 7.96 -12.24
C SER A 47 -7.19 8.65 -13.55
N THR A 48 -7.73 9.87 -13.49
CA THR A 48 -7.97 10.70 -14.67
C THR A 48 -6.98 11.85 -14.67
N ASN A 49 -6.18 11.93 -15.73
CA ASN A 49 -5.27 13.04 -15.96
C ASN A 49 -5.55 13.66 -17.32
N SER A 50 -5.86 14.95 -17.34
CA SER A 50 -6.07 15.72 -18.58
C SER A 50 -7.07 15.06 -19.54
N GLY A 51 -8.15 14.48 -18.99
CA GLY A 51 -9.22 13.80 -19.76
C GLY A 51 -8.96 12.33 -20.10
N THR A 52 -7.75 11.80 -19.86
CA THR A 52 -7.45 10.37 -20.04
C THR A 52 -7.62 9.64 -18.72
N THR A 53 -8.42 8.56 -18.70
CA THR A 53 -8.64 7.74 -17.51
C THR A 53 -7.91 6.41 -17.61
N THR A 54 -7.22 6.06 -16.54
CA THR A 54 -6.56 4.79 -16.32
C THR A 54 -7.25 4.05 -15.21
N THR A 55 -7.57 2.78 -15.44
CA THR A 55 -8.17 1.91 -14.42
C THR A 55 -7.17 0.83 -14.01
N THR A 56 -6.98 0.70 -12.71
CA THR A 56 -6.27 -0.41 -12.08
C THR A 56 -7.26 -1.19 -11.21
N THR A 57 -7.36 -2.49 -11.44
CA THR A 57 -8.19 -3.38 -10.64
C THR A 57 -7.31 -4.25 -9.75
N TYR A 58 -7.63 -4.26 -8.46
CA TYR A 58 -7.02 -5.13 -7.46
C TYR A 58 -8.06 -6.16 -7.04
N GLU A 59 -7.75 -7.45 -7.20
CA GLU A 59 -8.59 -8.56 -6.75
C GLU A 59 -7.82 -9.34 -5.69
N PHE A 60 -8.43 -9.50 -4.52
CA PHE A 60 -7.82 -10.09 -3.35
C PHE A 60 -8.58 -11.34 -2.92
N ASP A 61 -7.85 -12.42 -2.62
CA ASP A 61 -8.42 -13.72 -2.22
C ASP A 61 -8.10 -14.12 -0.77
N GLY A 62 -7.54 -13.19 0.02
CA GLY A 62 -7.17 -13.40 1.42
C GLY A 62 -5.67 -13.67 1.63
N GLU A 63 -4.94 -14.04 0.57
CA GLU A 63 -3.50 -14.32 0.61
C GLU A 63 -2.73 -13.72 -0.56
N LYS A 64 -3.41 -13.44 -1.68
CA LYS A 64 -2.83 -12.89 -2.90
C LYS A 64 -3.66 -11.75 -3.43
N GLU A 65 -2.97 -10.73 -3.92
CA GLU A 65 -3.55 -9.63 -4.67
C GLU A 65 -3.13 -9.73 -6.14
N LYS A 66 -4.12 -9.84 -7.01
CA LYS A 66 -3.95 -9.75 -8.45
C LYS A 66 -4.24 -8.34 -8.92
N ILE A 67 -3.30 -7.75 -9.65
CA ILE A 67 -3.36 -6.40 -10.17
C ILE A 67 -3.53 -6.47 -11.69
N THR A 68 -4.58 -5.82 -12.21
CA THR A 68 -4.87 -5.73 -13.65
C THR A 68 -4.97 -4.27 -14.08
N TYR A 69 -4.25 -3.90 -15.14
CA TYR A 69 -4.25 -2.56 -15.70
C TYR A 69 -5.11 -2.50 -16.97
N SER A 70 -5.79 -1.38 -17.20
CA SER A 70 -6.64 -1.18 -18.38
C SER A 70 -5.88 -0.87 -19.68
N TYR A 71 -4.55 -0.83 -19.66
CA TYR A 71 -3.75 -0.58 -20.86
C TYR A 71 -3.55 -1.86 -21.68
N VAL A 72 -3.58 -1.71 -23.01
CA VAL A 72 -3.40 -2.83 -23.94
C VAL A 72 -2.00 -3.43 -23.78
N GLY A 73 -1.93 -4.74 -23.52
CA GLY A 73 -0.69 -5.51 -23.46
C GLY A 73 -0.11 -5.75 -22.06
N SER A 74 -0.71 -5.19 -21.00
CA SER A 74 -0.24 -5.45 -19.64
C SER A 74 -0.59 -6.86 -19.17
N VAL A 75 0.41 -7.60 -18.68
CA VAL A 75 0.21 -8.89 -17.99
C VAL A 75 -0.19 -8.61 -16.54
N PRO A 76 -1.22 -9.27 -16.00
CA PRO A 76 -1.57 -9.13 -14.59
C PRO A 76 -0.40 -9.53 -13.68
N VAL A 77 -0.17 -8.74 -12.64
CA VAL A 77 0.82 -9.05 -11.60
C VAL A 77 0.09 -9.69 -10.42
N THR A 78 0.73 -10.64 -9.74
CA THR A 78 0.18 -11.26 -8.52
C THR A 78 1.22 -11.22 -7.43
N ASN A 79 0.85 -10.60 -6.30
CA ASN A 79 1.69 -10.44 -5.14
C ASN A 79 1.06 -11.15 -3.94
N ASP A 80 1.87 -11.68 -3.02
CA ASP A 80 1.34 -12.17 -1.76
C ASP A 80 0.95 -10.96 -0.90
N LYS A 81 -0.24 -11.00 -0.29
CA LYS A 81 -0.78 -9.91 0.51
C LYS A 81 -1.66 -10.45 1.62
N THR A 82 -1.62 -9.84 2.79
CA THR A 82 -2.60 -10.06 3.86
C THR A 82 -3.03 -8.72 4.44
N VAL A 83 -4.29 -8.63 4.84
CA VAL A 83 -4.85 -7.46 5.52
C VAL A 83 -5.65 -7.94 6.73
N SER A 84 -5.35 -7.42 7.90
CA SER A 84 -6.09 -7.69 9.14
C SER A 84 -6.44 -6.40 9.86
N PHE A 85 -7.49 -6.49 10.67
CA PHE A 85 -7.98 -5.44 11.55
C PHE A 85 -8.12 -6.01 12.96
N SER A 86 -7.70 -5.24 13.95
CA SER A 86 -7.98 -5.45 15.35
C SER A 86 -8.80 -4.28 15.83
N PHE A 87 -9.97 -4.54 16.42
CA PHE A 87 -10.82 -3.52 17.01
C PHE A 87 -10.86 -3.71 18.53
N ASP A 88 -10.53 -2.65 19.28
CA ASP A 88 -10.78 -2.58 20.72
C ASP A 88 -12.00 -1.68 20.94
N LYS A 89 -13.15 -2.31 21.18
CA LYS A 89 -14.38 -1.57 21.40
C LYS A 89 -14.36 -0.74 22.67
N LYS A 90 -13.67 -1.18 23.73
CA LYS A 90 -13.64 -0.45 25.00
C LYS A 90 -12.85 0.84 24.86
N ALA A 91 -11.74 0.78 24.13
CA ALA A 91 -10.92 1.95 23.84
C ALA A 91 -11.46 2.79 22.66
N GLY A 92 -12.30 2.21 21.80
CA GLY A 92 -12.75 2.85 20.56
C GLY A 92 -11.63 3.00 19.55
N THR A 93 -10.65 2.08 19.56
CA THR A 93 -9.44 2.13 18.73
C THR A 93 -9.37 0.94 17.79
N TYR A 94 -8.69 1.12 16.66
CA TYR A 94 -8.41 0.04 15.73
C TYR A 94 -6.92 0.02 15.37
N THR A 95 -6.47 -1.15 14.97
CA THR A 95 -5.20 -1.36 14.27
C THR A 95 -5.49 -2.12 12.99
N LYS A 96 -4.96 -1.66 11.87
CA LYS A 96 -4.98 -2.36 10.59
C LYS A 96 -3.55 -2.68 10.20
N VAL A 97 -3.29 -3.94 9.87
CA VAL A 97 -1.99 -4.40 9.42
C VAL A 97 -2.13 -4.91 7.99
N THR A 98 -1.28 -4.42 7.10
CA THR A 98 -1.15 -4.92 5.73
C THR A 98 0.27 -5.43 5.55
N VAL A 99 0.42 -6.68 5.13
CA VAL A 99 1.72 -7.24 4.75
C VAL A 99 1.65 -7.58 3.27
N ALA A 100 2.61 -7.09 2.48
CA ALA A 100 2.70 -7.40 1.06
C ALA A 100 4.12 -7.89 0.72
N THR A 101 4.20 -8.85 -0.20
CA THR A 101 5.47 -9.30 -0.79
C THR A 101 5.44 -9.04 -2.28
N GLU A 102 6.35 -8.19 -2.74
CA GLU A 102 6.51 -7.83 -4.14
C GLU A 102 7.83 -8.40 -4.67
N ASN A 103 7.80 -8.87 -5.91
CA ASN A 103 8.99 -9.32 -6.61
C ASN A 103 9.18 -8.44 -7.83
N ASP A 104 10.38 -7.87 -7.97
CA ASP A 104 10.76 -7.03 -9.09
C ASP A 104 12.09 -7.50 -9.67
N LYS A 105 12.41 -7.03 -10.87
CA LYS A 105 13.66 -7.35 -11.56
C LYS A 105 14.20 -6.11 -12.25
N ASP A 106 15.45 -5.76 -11.94
CA ASP A 106 16.24 -4.90 -12.81
C ASP A 106 17.04 -5.76 -13.79
N GLU A 107 17.02 -5.39 -15.06
CA GLU A 107 17.73 -6.08 -16.13
C GLU A 107 18.85 -5.20 -16.69
N ASP A 108 19.94 -5.84 -17.11
CA ASP A 108 21.04 -5.21 -17.83
C ASP A 108 21.64 -3.97 -17.11
N VAL A 109 21.80 -4.05 -15.79
CA VAL A 109 22.39 -2.98 -14.98
C VAL A 109 23.91 -3.08 -15.00
N SER A 110 24.59 -1.99 -15.39
CA SER A 110 26.06 -1.93 -15.40
C SER A 110 26.65 -2.08 -14.00
N PHE A 111 27.67 -2.94 -13.85
CA PHE A 111 28.51 -2.98 -12.65
C PHE A 111 29.99 -2.79 -12.92
N TYR A 112 30.67 -2.37 -11.85
CA TYR A 112 32.04 -1.93 -11.84
C TYR A 112 32.80 -2.56 -10.68
N SER A 113 34.09 -2.81 -10.86
CA SER A 113 35.03 -3.00 -9.75
C SER A 113 35.70 -1.71 -9.35
N ARG A 114 36.07 -1.62 -8.07
CA ARG A 114 36.86 -0.52 -7.55
C ARG A 114 38.34 -0.92 -7.49
N ALA A 115 39.20 -0.13 -8.13
CA ALA A 115 40.65 -0.27 -8.05
C ALA A 115 41.26 1.03 -7.50
N GLN A 116 42.38 0.92 -6.77
CA GLN A 116 43.14 2.07 -6.32
C GLN A 116 44.27 2.35 -7.31
N ASN A 117 44.40 3.60 -7.76
CA ASN A 117 45.51 4.01 -8.61
C ASN A 117 46.77 4.32 -7.79
N ILE A 118 47.91 4.49 -8.47
CA ILE A 118 49.22 4.77 -7.84
C ILE A 118 49.21 6.06 -6.99
N SER A 119 48.32 7.00 -7.29
CA SER A 119 48.12 8.25 -6.55
C SER A 119 47.16 8.11 -5.35
N GLY A 120 46.69 6.90 -5.05
CA GLY A 120 45.79 6.61 -3.93
C GLY A 120 44.31 6.87 -4.20
N ASN A 121 43.94 7.39 -5.38
CA ASN A 121 42.55 7.64 -5.77
C ASN A 121 41.88 6.37 -6.29
N TYR A 122 40.58 6.24 -6.04
CA TYR A 122 39.79 5.13 -6.58
C TYR A 122 39.33 5.39 -8.01
N THR A 123 39.46 4.37 -8.85
CA THR A 123 38.86 4.30 -10.18
C THR A 123 37.85 3.15 -10.21
N TYR A 124 36.77 3.33 -10.98
CA TYR A 124 35.74 2.32 -11.17
C TYR A 124 35.84 1.78 -12.60
N ASN A 125 36.17 0.49 -12.71
CA ASN A 125 36.37 -0.18 -13.98
C ASN A 125 35.10 -0.95 -14.33
N PHE A 126 34.55 -0.70 -15.51
CA PHE A 126 33.38 -1.43 -16.00
C PHE A 126 33.72 -2.92 -16.13
N GLU A 127 32.87 -3.79 -15.60
CA GLU A 127 33.05 -5.25 -15.67
C GLU A 127 31.98 -5.96 -16.49
N GLY A 128 30.79 -5.36 -16.62
CA GLY A 128 29.70 -5.95 -17.38
C GLY A 128 28.34 -5.51 -16.87
N TYR A 129 27.35 -6.36 -17.11
CA TYR A 129 25.96 -6.15 -16.73
C TYR A 129 25.48 -7.26 -15.78
N PHE A 130 24.59 -6.92 -14.87
CA PHE A 130 23.87 -7.86 -14.02
C PHE A 130 22.36 -7.70 -14.14
N ASP A 131 21.67 -8.80 -13.85
CA ASP A 131 20.25 -8.80 -13.50
C ASP A 131 20.12 -8.86 -11.98
N ARG A 132 19.27 -8.02 -11.39
CA ARG A 132 18.97 -8.04 -9.95
C ARG A 132 17.53 -8.49 -9.74
N ILE A 133 17.37 -9.61 -9.02
CA ILE A 133 16.07 -10.01 -8.47
C ILE A 133 15.89 -9.31 -7.13
N ILE A 134 14.79 -8.58 -7.01
CA ILE A 134 14.38 -7.86 -5.81
C ILE A 134 13.19 -8.59 -5.21
N LYS A 135 13.29 -8.94 -3.93
CA LYS A 135 12.13 -9.37 -3.15
C LYS A 135 11.94 -8.40 -2.00
N GLU A 136 10.85 -7.66 -2.04
CA GLU A 136 10.49 -6.71 -0.99
C GLU A 136 9.34 -7.26 -0.16
N VAL A 137 9.49 -7.21 1.17
CA VAL A 137 8.41 -7.44 2.12
C VAL A 137 8.11 -6.13 2.81
N SER A 138 6.90 -5.61 2.59
CA SER A 138 6.41 -4.39 3.23
C SER A 138 5.35 -4.73 4.27
N THR A 139 5.42 -4.07 5.42
CA THR A 139 4.42 -4.14 6.49
C THR A 139 3.97 -2.73 6.82
N THR A 140 2.70 -2.44 6.58
CA THR A 140 2.05 -1.19 6.97
C THR A 140 1.16 -1.43 8.17
N THR A 141 1.42 -0.71 9.26
CA THR A 141 0.59 -0.68 10.47
C THR A 141 -0.08 0.68 10.59
N GLU A 142 -1.38 0.70 10.37
CA GLU A 142 -2.28 1.85 10.54
C GLU A 142 -2.97 1.71 11.90
N LYS A 143 -2.97 2.77 12.71
CA LYS A 143 -3.68 2.84 13.99
C LYS A 143 -4.60 4.04 13.99
N GLY A 144 -5.69 3.94 14.73
CA GLY A 144 -6.65 5.02 14.80
C GLY A 144 -7.77 4.81 15.80
N THR A 145 -8.75 5.69 15.75
CA THR A 145 -10.03 5.54 16.44
C THR A 145 -11.11 5.10 15.48
N PHE A 146 -12.11 4.38 15.97
CA PHE A 146 -13.28 4.06 15.18
C PHE A 146 -14.57 4.44 15.89
N THR A 147 -15.57 4.78 15.08
CA THR A 147 -16.95 4.94 15.56
C THR A 147 -17.90 4.16 14.66
N ILE A 148 -19.04 3.77 15.20
CA ILE A 148 -20.11 3.13 14.44
C ILE A 148 -21.24 4.15 14.34
N THR A 149 -21.65 4.46 13.12
CA THR A 149 -22.78 5.36 12.84
C THR A 149 -23.86 4.63 12.06
N GLY A 150 -25.11 5.07 12.24
CA GLY A 150 -26.30 4.37 11.73
C GLY A 150 -26.81 3.27 12.68
N GLY A 151 -28.10 2.94 12.57
CA GLY A 151 -28.73 1.88 13.36
C GLY A 151 -28.81 2.17 14.87
N THR A 152 -28.66 1.12 15.68
CA THR A 152 -28.73 1.13 17.16
C THR A 152 -27.43 1.52 17.86
N GLY A 153 -26.37 1.86 17.12
CA GLY A 153 -25.00 2.01 17.68
C GLY A 153 -24.24 0.68 17.77
N GLU A 154 -24.74 -0.36 17.10
CA GLU A 154 -24.13 -1.69 16.97
C GLU A 154 -23.93 -2.00 15.49
N ILE A 155 -23.01 -2.90 15.14
CA ILE A 155 -22.82 -3.25 13.73
C ILE A 155 -23.96 -4.13 13.26
N GLU A 156 -24.60 -3.67 12.19
CA GLU A 156 -25.59 -4.40 11.45
C GLU A 156 -25.52 -4.01 9.96
N LYS A 157 -26.34 -4.64 9.14
CA LYS A 157 -26.48 -4.22 7.76
C LYS A 157 -26.91 -2.74 7.71
N ASN A 158 -26.28 -1.97 6.82
CA ASN A 158 -26.45 -0.53 6.59
C ASN A 158 -25.86 0.38 7.68
N THR A 159 -25.03 -0.14 8.60
CA THR A 159 -24.21 0.71 9.47
C THR A 159 -22.92 1.12 8.78
N GLN A 160 -22.30 2.17 9.31
CA GLN A 160 -21.02 2.68 8.88
C GLN A 160 -20.00 2.52 10.00
N ILE A 161 -18.81 2.04 9.67
CA ILE A 161 -17.65 2.08 10.54
C ILE A 161 -16.77 3.21 10.03
N VAL A 162 -16.61 4.24 10.84
CA VAL A 162 -15.79 5.41 10.52
C VAL A 162 -14.43 5.23 11.18
N LEU A 163 -13.39 5.07 10.37
CA LEU A 163 -12.01 4.87 10.80
C LEU A 163 -11.22 6.18 10.65
N THR A 164 -10.74 6.72 11.76
CA THR A 164 -9.90 7.93 11.77
C THR A 164 -8.48 7.53 12.14
N GLU A 165 -7.57 7.58 11.18
CA GLU A 165 -6.15 7.28 11.39
C GLU A 165 -5.50 8.31 12.34
N THR A 166 -4.65 7.81 13.25
CA THR A 166 -3.81 8.61 14.14
C THR A 166 -2.32 8.37 13.90
N SER A 167 -1.96 7.22 13.33
CA SER A 167 -0.61 6.96 12.84
C SER A 167 -0.59 5.89 11.76
N ASN A 168 0.39 5.98 10.88
CA ASN A 168 0.72 4.95 9.92
C ASN A 168 2.23 4.77 9.87
N VAL A 169 2.68 3.55 10.09
CA VAL A 169 4.08 3.15 10.01
C VAL A 169 4.20 2.11 8.92
N SER A 170 5.10 2.31 7.98
CA SER A 170 5.40 1.36 6.93
C SER A 170 6.88 1.00 6.98
N ASP A 171 7.15 -0.28 7.19
CA ASP A 171 8.48 -0.89 7.15
C ASP A 171 8.60 -1.73 5.87
N ALA A 172 9.65 -1.53 5.09
CA ALA A 172 9.96 -2.32 3.91
C ALA A 172 11.36 -2.91 4.06
N ASN A 173 11.48 -4.20 3.79
CA ASN A 173 12.76 -4.90 3.74
C ASN A 173 12.91 -5.55 2.37
N SER A 174 13.94 -5.13 1.65
CA SER A 174 14.24 -5.62 0.31
C SER A 174 15.47 -6.52 0.40
N THR A 175 15.41 -7.67 -0.27
CA THR A 175 16.54 -8.58 -0.45
C THR A 175 16.91 -8.64 -1.93
N PHE A 176 18.21 -8.67 -2.20
CA PHE A 176 18.75 -8.57 -3.55
C PHE A 176 19.58 -9.79 -3.89
N THR A 177 19.28 -10.40 -5.03
CA THR A 177 20.13 -11.45 -5.61
C THR A 177 20.57 -11.01 -7.01
N TYR A 178 21.86 -11.12 -7.28
CA TYR A 178 22.47 -10.61 -8.51
C TYR A 178 22.93 -11.77 -9.38
N PHE A 179 22.73 -11.68 -10.68
CA PHE A 179 23.16 -12.65 -11.68
C PHE A 179 23.92 -11.92 -12.78
N VAL A 180 24.94 -12.55 -13.37
CA VAL A 180 25.50 -12.02 -14.62
C VAL A 180 24.38 -11.96 -15.66
N ALA A 181 24.22 -10.83 -16.37
CA ALA A 181 23.13 -10.65 -17.33
C ALA A 181 23.07 -11.79 -18.35
N GLY A 182 21.87 -12.34 -18.56
CA GLY A 182 21.63 -13.51 -19.42
C GLY A 182 22.16 -14.85 -18.88
N GLY A 183 22.72 -14.88 -17.67
CA GLY A 183 23.19 -16.07 -16.98
C GLY A 183 22.29 -16.49 -15.81
N SER A 184 22.56 -17.69 -15.28
CA SER A 184 21.92 -18.21 -14.06
C SER A 184 22.86 -18.29 -12.84
N THR A 185 24.13 -17.90 -13.03
CA THR A 185 25.15 -17.93 -11.98
C THR A 185 25.06 -16.68 -11.11
N PRO A 186 24.90 -16.81 -9.78
CA PRO A 186 24.93 -15.67 -8.88
C PRO A 186 26.25 -14.90 -8.96
N LEU A 187 26.15 -13.57 -9.03
CA LEU A 187 27.29 -12.66 -8.97
C LEU A 187 27.70 -12.45 -7.51
N THR A 188 28.99 -12.56 -7.23
CA THR A 188 29.55 -12.13 -5.93
C THR A 188 29.58 -10.62 -5.87
N ILE A 189 28.93 -10.03 -4.86
CA ILE A 189 28.73 -8.58 -4.75
C ILE A 189 29.87 -7.82 -4.05
N THR A 190 30.81 -8.52 -3.43
CA THR A 190 31.97 -7.90 -2.76
C THR A 190 32.81 -7.10 -3.76
N ASP A 191 33.13 -5.85 -3.41
CA ASP A 191 33.85 -4.89 -4.24
C ASP A 191 33.21 -4.64 -5.63
N ARG A 192 31.89 -4.84 -5.73
CA ARG A 192 31.08 -4.49 -6.91
C ARG A 192 30.24 -3.26 -6.65
N TYR A 193 30.08 -2.44 -7.68
CA TYR A 193 29.39 -1.17 -7.60
C TYR A 193 28.45 -0.98 -8.79
N GLU A 194 27.28 -0.40 -8.57
CA GLU A 194 26.41 0.14 -9.60
C GLU A 194 26.62 1.65 -9.76
N GLN A 195 26.42 2.17 -10.98
CA GLN A 195 26.44 3.61 -11.21
C GLN A 195 25.08 4.20 -10.81
N SER A 196 25.07 5.12 -9.84
CA SER A 196 23.87 5.89 -9.49
C SER A 196 23.71 7.07 -10.45
N TYR A 197 22.59 7.12 -11.18
CA TYR A 197 22.26 8.25 -12.06
C TYR A 197 21.74 9.44 -11.24
N GLY A 198 22.66 10.32 -10.84
CA GLY A 198 22.35 11.61 -10.18
C GLY A 198 23.61 12.48 -10.08
N SER A 199 23.53 13.72 -10.60
CA SER A 199 24.62 14.71 -10.77
C SER A 199 25.97 14.35 -10.11
N GLY A 200 26.87 13.77 -10.92
CA GLY A 200 28.17 13.25 -10.51
C GLY A 200 28.25 11.74 -10.73
N ASN A 201 29.38 11.22 -11.19
CA ASN A 201 29.59 9.76 -11.33
C ASN A 201 29.67 9.11 -9.94
N ASN A 202 28.52 8.95 -9.27
CA ASN A 202 28.42 8.36 -7.95
C ASN A 202 28.24 6.85 -8.11
N TYR A 203 29.20 6.08 -7.60
CA TYR A 203 29.15 4.62 -7.59
C TYR A 203 28.68 4.15 -6.22
N LYS A 204 27.63 3.33 -6.18
CA LYS A 204 27.09 2.74 -4.95
C LYS A 204 27.53 1.28 -4.89
N ALA A 205 28.04 0.84 -3.75
CA ALA A 205 28.35 -0.58 -3.55
C ALA A 205 27.06 -1.42 -3.68
N LEU A 206 27.16 -2.60 -4.28
CA LEU A 206 26.05 -3.54 -4.31
C LEU A 206 25.80 -4.06 -2.89
N GLU A 207 24.54 -4.03 -2.46
CA GLU A 207 24.11 -4.44 -1.12
C GLU A 207 23.28 -5.72 -1.25
N ALA A 208 23.35 -6.62 -0.26
CA ALA A 208 22.50 -7.82 -0.25
C ALA A 208 21.06 -7.52 0.20
N SER A 209 20.85 -6.40 0.88
CA SER A 209 19.56 -6.00 1.42
C SER A 209 19.50 -4.50 1.71
N SER A 210 18.29 -3.96 1.75
CA SER A 210 18.00 -2.62 2.27
C SER A 210 16.76 -2.65 3.16
N SER A 211 16.70 -1.74 4.12
CA SER A 211 15.53 -1.53 4.96
C SER A 211 15.12 -0.06 4.92
N LEU A 212 13.83 0.20 4.81
CA LEU A 212 13.26 1.54 4.87
C LEU A 212 12.11 1.54 5.88
N THR A 213 12.14 2.49 6.80
CA THR A 213 11.01 2.79 7.67
C THR A 213 10.50 4.18 7.33
N SER A 214 9.19 4.28 7.15
CA SER A 214 8.48 5.55 7.02
C SER A 214 7.39 5.61 8.08
N SER A 215 7.23 6.77 8.70
CA SER A 215 6.20 6.98 9.73
C SER A 215 5.53 8.32 9.54
N ASN A 216 4.21 8.31 9.60
CA ASN A 216 3.40 9.50 9.76
C ASN A 216 2.65 9.40 11.10
N THR A 217 2.74 10.45 11.90
CA THR A 217 2.07 10.54 13.20
C THR A 217 1.26 11.81 13.23
N GLY A 218 -0.02 11.70 13.57
CA GLY A 218 -0.95 12.81 13.57
C GLY A 218 -2.34 12.33 13.19
N LEU A 219 -3.36 12.98 13.75
CA LEU A 219 -4.73 12.69 13.38
C LEU A 219 -4.92 13.02 11.89
N SER A 220 -5.36 12.03 11.11
CA SER A 220 -5.74 12.27 9.73
C SER A 220 -6.90 13.26 9.69
N SER A 221 -6.82 14.19 8.74
CA SER A 221 -7.92 15.11 8.44
C SER A 221 -9.11 14.43 7.75
N THR A 222 -8.94 13.16 7.36
CA THR A 222 -9.97 12.35 6.69
C THR A 222 -10.19 11.03 7.43
N ALA A 223 -11.40 10.50 7.28
CA ALA A 223 -11.77 9.20 7.79
C ALA A 223 -12.14 8.26 6.64
N THR A 224 -11.78 6.98 6.77
CA THR A 224 -12.28 5.93 5.88
C THR A 224 -13.63 5.46 6.40
N ILE A 225 -14.65 5.43 5.54
CA ILE A 225 -16.01 5.02 5.92
C ILE A 225 -16.31 3.66 5.30
N LEU A 226 -16.34 2.61 6.12
CA LEU A 226 -16.73 1.27 5.72
C LEU A 226 -18.25 1.12 5.84
N ASN A 227 -18.95 1.02 4.72
CA ASN A 227 -20.39 0.80 4.69
C ASN A 227 -20.68 -0.71 4.73
N VAL A 228 -21.29 -1.18 5.82
CA VAL A 228 -21.59 -2.60 6.03
C VAL A 228 -22.78 -3.01 5.17
N SER A 229 -22.55 -3.78 4.11
CA SER A 229 -23.63 -4.27 3.23
C SER A 229 -24.28 -5.55 3.75
N SER A 230 -23.54 -6.34 4.53
CA SER A 230 -23.99 -7.62 5.09
C SER A 230 -23.19 -7.96 6.34
N LEU A 231 -23.85 -8.57 7.34
CA LEU A 231 -23.21 -9.18 8.50
C LEU A 231 -23.91 -10.50 8.81
N LYS A 232 -23.18 -11.63 8.68
CA LYS A 232 -23.72 -12.97 8.95
C LYS A 232 -22.63 -13.84 9.57
N LYS A 233 -22.90 -14.38 10.77
CA LYS A 233 -22.06 -15.42 11.43
C LYS A 233 -20.54 -15.09 11.45
N GLY A 234 -20.16 -13.87 11.82
CA GLY A 234 -18.75 -13.45 11.87
C GLY A 234 -18.14 -13.07 10.52
N VAL A 235 -18.95 -13.00 9.46
CA VAL A 235 -18.54 -12.49 8.15
C VAL A 235 -19.23 -11.16 7.88
N MET A 236 -18.43 -10.15 7.57
CA MET A 236 -18.87 -8.78 7.30
C MET A 236 -18.45 -8.37 5.89
N GLU A 237 -19.39 -7.95 5.08
CA GLU A 237 -19.10 -7.33 3.78
C GLU A 237 -19.14 -5.82 3.94
N VAL A 238 -18.09 -5.15 3.49
CA VAL A 238 -17.97 -3.69 3.55
C VAL A 238 -17.70 -3.11 2.19
N ASN A 239 -18.26 -1.93 1.94
CA ASN A 239 -18.01 -1.15 0.74
C ASN A 239 -17.53 0.24 1.14
N PHE A 240 -16.53 0.75 0.45
CA PHE A 240 -16.03 2.09 0.69
C PHE A 240 -15.49 2.70 -0.58
N THR A 241 -15.62 4.03 -0.65
CA THR A 241 -15.18 4.81 -1.79
C THR A 241 -14.28 5.92 -1.27
N ASN A 242 -13.10 6.06 -1.87
CA ASN A 242 -12.26 7.23 -1.66
C ASN A 242 -12.12 7.97 -2.98
N SER A 243 -12.36 9.28 -2.96
CA SER A 243 -12.18 10.13 -4.12
C SER A 243 -11.38 11.37 -3.74
N ASN A 244 -10.46 11.79 -4.59
CA ASN A 244 -9.71 13.01 -4.41
C ASN A 244 -9.50 13.71 -5.75
N THR A 245 -9.63 15.03 -5.79
CA THR A 245 -9.42 15.83 -7.00
C THR A 245 -8.41 16.91 -6.68
N TYR A 246 -7.33 16.95 -7.45
CA TYR A 246 -6.28 17.93 -7.34
C TYR A 246 -6.20 18.79 -8.61
N VAL A 247 -6.02 20.09 -8.42
CA VAL A 247 -5.87 21.07 -9.50
C VAL A 247 -4.50 21.74 -9.36
N SER A 248 -3.67 21.62 -10.40
CA SER A 248 -2.38 22.32 -10.51
C SER A 248 -2.32 23.08 -11.84
N GLY A 249 -2.47 24.40 -11.76
CA GLY A 249 -2.58 25.24 -12.95
C GLY A 249 -3.80 24.85 -13.79
N ALA A 250 -3.61 24.59 -15.08
CA ALA A 250 -4.66 24.12 -15.99
C ALA A 250 -4.89 22.59 -15.95
N THR A 251 -4.10 21.85 -15.16
CA THR A 251 -4.21 20.39 -15.08
C THR A 251 -5.07 19.98 -13.89
N THR A 252 -6.17 19.29 -14.17
CA THR A 252 -6.97 18.61 -13.15
C THR A 252 -6.63 17.12 -13.18
N THR A 253 -6.28 16.58 -12.01
CA THR A 253 -6.11 15.14 -11.81
C THR A 253 -7.11 14.68 -10.77
N SER A 254 -7.93 13.69 -11.10
CA SER A 254 -8.88 13.10 -10.17
C SER A 254 -8.60 11.63 -9.97
N TYR A 255 -8.80 11.18 -8.75
CA TYR A 255 -8.64 9.81 -8.32
C TYR A 255 -9.94 9.34 -7.70
N THR A 256 -10.41 8.18 -8.09
CA THR A 256 -11.50 7.48 -7.39
C THR A 256 -11.08 6.05 -7.13
N SER A 257 -11.47 5.52 -5.98
CA SER A 257 -11.33 4.12 -5.65
C SER A 257 -12.64 3.63 -5.08
N GLU A 258 -13.11 2.50 -5.57
CA GLU A 258 -14.28 1.81 -5.06
C GLU A 258 -13.86 0.43 -4.62
N SER A 259 -14.13 0.08 -3.38
CA SER A 259 -13.72 -1.18 -2.78
C SER A 259 -14.91 -1.92 -2.20
N ASN A 260 -14.93 -3.23 -2.41
CA ASN A 260 -15.80 -4.18 -1.72
C ASN A 260 -14.92 -5.26 -1.10
N TRP A 261 -14.93 -5.36 0.24
CA TRP A 261 -14.13 -6.33 0.98
C TRP A 261 -15.00 -7.23 1.84
N THR A 262 -14.59 -8.48 1.99
CA THR A 262 -15.13 -9.44 2.95
C THR A 262 -14.17 -9.56 4.12
N LEU A 263 -14.64 -9.27 5.33
CA LEU A 263 -13.91 -9.44 6.58
C LEU A 263 -14.49 -10.63 7.36
N THR A 264 -13.62 -11.46 7.92
CA THR A 264 -13.99 -12.63 8.73
C THR A 264 -13.36 -12.55 10.11
N GLU A 265 -14.19 -12.61 11.14
CA GLU A 265 -13.80 -12.71 12.56
C GLU A 265 -12.86 -13.92 12.77
N GLN A 266 -11.79 -13.74 13.54
CA GLN A 266 -10.80 -14.78 13.84
C GLN A 266 -11.02 -15.42 15.22
#